data_AF-A0AB34VF29-F1
#
_entry.id   AF-A0AB34VF29-F1
#
_cell.length_a   1.000
_cell.length_b   1.000
_cell.length_c   1.000
_cell.angle_alpha   90.00
_cell.angle_beta   90.00
_cell.angle_gamma   90.00
#
_symmetry.space_group_name_H-M   'P 1'
#
loop_
_entity.id
_entity.type
_entity.pdbx_description
1 polymer ?
#
loop_
_entity_poly.entity_id
_entity_poly.type
_entity_poly.pdbx_seq_one_letter_code
_entity_poly.pdbx_strand_id
1 'polypeptide(L)'
;MTAQNAIQQATAWFDSGEFQRILARRVAQRTESQRQDRDGELHHYLHDEIGPQLRALGFTLHFIENAEAAHRPFLVAVRIEDPALP
;
A
#
# COMPACT_ATOMS: atom_id res chain seq x y z
N MET A 1 -15.68 19.87 -0.20
CA MET A 1 -14.23 20.11 -0.08
C MET A 1 -13.80 21.00 -1.25
N THR A 2 -13.03 22.07 -1.02
CA THR A 2 -12.50 22.92 -2.10
C THR A 2 -11.10 22.46 -2.50
N ALA A 3 -10.64 22.83 -3.69
CA ALA A 3 -9.28 22.55 -4.14
C ALA A 3 -8.23 23.14 -3.19
N GLN A 4 -8.44 24.38 -2.72
CA GLN A 4 -7.54 25.04 -1.79
C GLN A 4 -7.42 24.29 -0.45
N ASN A 5 -8.55 23.81 0.09
CA ASN A 5 -8.53 23.05 1.34
C ASN A 5 -7.78 21.72 1.18
N ALA A 6 -7.93 21.04 0.03
CA ALA A 6 -7.20 19.80 -0.25
C ALA A 6 -5.69 20.03 -0.32
N ILE A 7 -5.25 21.10 -0.99
CA ILE A 7 -3.83 21.49 -1.05
C ILE A 7 -3.28 21.76 0.34
N GLN A 8 -3.97 22.58 1.13
CA GLN A 8 -3.53 22.94 2.47
C GLN A 8 -3.40 21.71 3.39
N GLN A 9 -4.36 20.78 3.34
CA GLN A 9 -4.30 19.55 4.12
C GLN A 9 -3.14 18.65 3.70
N ALA A 10 -2.92 18.48 2.40
CA ALA A 10 -1.83 17.65 1.88
C ALA A 10 -0.46 18.21 2.28
N THR A 11 -0.25 19.53 2.14
CA THR A 11 1.00 20.19 2.52
C THR A 11 1.23 20.12 4.02
N ALA A 12 0.21 20.41 4.85
CA ALA A 12 0.34 20.31 6.30
C ALA A 12 0.69 18.89 6.77
N TRP A 13 0.09 17.86 6.16
CA TRP A 13 0.43 16.47 6.45
C TRP A 13 1.85 16.12 6.04
N PHE A 14 2.33 16.59 4.89
CA PHE A 14 3.71 16.41 4.47
C PHE A 14 4.69 17.09 5.44
N ASP A 15 4.45 18.36 5.76
CA ASP A 15 5.30 19.18 6.63
C ASP A 15 5.31 18.70 8.09
N SER A 16 4.26 17.97 8.52
CA SER A 16 4.24 17.33 9.84
C SER A 16 5.28 16.22 10.02
N GLY A 17 5.88 15.74 8.92
CA GLY A 17 6.84 14.63 8.92
C GLY A 17 6.19 13.24 8.96
N GLU A 18 4.85 13.15 9.00
CA GLU A 18 4.12 11.87 8.92
C GLU A 18 4.47 11.10 7.63
N PHE A 19 4.47 11.79 6.49
CA PHE A 19 4.86 11.19 5.21
C PHE A 19 6.27 10.59 5.28
N GLN A 20 7.24 11.37 5.77
CA GLN A 20 8.63 10.94 5.85
C GLN A 20 8.77 9.72 6.76
N ARG A 21 8.10 9.68 7.92
CA ARG A 21 8.16 8.53 8.83
C ARG A 21 7.59 7.27 8.20
N ILE A 22 6.44 7.38 7.54
CA ILE A 22 5.82 6.24 6.87
C ILE A 22 6.72 5.74 5.73
N LEU A 23 7.24 6.66 4.91
CA LEU A 23 8.13 6.31 3.80
C LEU A 23 9.42 5.66 4.30
N ALA A 24 10.06 6.22 5.33
CA ALA A 24 11.28 5.67 5.92
C ALA A 24 11.06 4.25 6.45
N ARG A 25 9.94 4.00 7.14
CA ARG A 25 9.57 2.66 7.63
C ARG A 25 9.43 1.66 6.49
N ARG A 26 8.82 2.06 5.37
CA ARG A 26 8.64 1.21 4.18
C ARG A 26 9.95 0.92 3.45
N VAL A 27 10.76 1.96 3.22
CA VAL A 27 12.06 1.83 2.55
C VAL A 27 13.04 0.96 3.35
N ALA A 28 12.93 0.95 4.68
CA ALA A 28 13.77 0.09 5.52
C ALA A 28 13.47 -1.42 5.37
N GLN A 29 12.31 -1.80 4.81
CA GLN A 29 11.95 -3.20 4.60
C GLN A 29 12.60 -3.73 3.32
N ARG A 30 13.33 -4.85 3.44
CA ARG A 30 14.13 -5.43 2.34
C ARG A 30 13.27 -6.34 1.46
N THR A 31 12.40 -5.74 0.65
CA THR A 31 11.36 -6.44 -0.11
C THR A 31 11.74 -6.67 -1.58
N GLU A 32 12.99 -7.05 -1.83
CA GLU A 32 13.48 -7.27 -3.20
C GLU A 32 12.96 -8.59 -3.78
N SER A 33 12.02 -8.52 -4.72
CA SER A 33 11.35 -9.70 -5.31
C SER A 33 12.22 -10.58 -6.21
N GLN A 34 13.39 -10.09 -6.64
CA GLN A 34 14.34 -10.86 -7.45
C GLN A 34 15.21 -11.80 -6.61
N ARG A 35 15.34 -11.55 -5.31
CA ARG A 35 16.15 -12.37 -4.41
C ARG A 35 15.37 -13.61 -3.97
N GLN A 36 16.08 -14.71 -3.77
CA GLN A 36 15.47 -15.98 -3.31
C GLN A 36 15.25 -16.03 -1.79
N ASP A 37 15.79 -15.07 -1.05
CA ASP A 37 15.84 -15.06 0.42
C ASP A 37 14.95 -13.96 1.05
N ARG A 38 13.93 -13.47 0.34
CA ARG A 38 13.08 -12.33 0.77
C ARG A 38 11.59 -12.64 0.87
N ASP A 39 11.19 -13.89 0.71
CA ASP A 39 9.76 -14.26 0.66
C ASP A 39 9.03 -13.88 1.96
N GLY A 40 9.69 -14.04 3.11
CA GLY A 40 9.14 -13.65 4.41
C GLY A 40 8.93 -12.13 4.53
N GLU A 41 9.93 -11.33 4.14
CA GLU A 41 9.83 -9.86 4.15
C GLU A 41 8.81 -9.34 3.14
N LEU A 42 8.74 -9.95 1.95
CA LEU A 42 7.71 -9.65 0.95
C LEU A 42 6.31 -9.92 1.50
N HIS A 43 6.11 -11.07 2.14
CA HIS A 43 4.84 -11.42 2.75
C HIS A 43 4.45 -10.42 3.85
N HIS A 44 5.37 -10.14 4.78
CA HIS A 44 5.16 -9.15 5.83
C HIS A 44 4.81 -7.76 5.27
N TYR A 45 5.54 -7.31 4.25
CA TYR A 45 5.29 -6.01 3.64
C TYR A 45 3.88 -5.91 3.02
N LEU A 46 3.44 -6.94 2.29
CA LEU A 46 2.11 -6.94 1.68
C LEU A 46 0.99 -7.07 2.72
N HIS A 47 1.14 -7.95 3.72
CA HIS A 47 0.09 -8.25 4.67
C HIS A 47 -0.01 -7.25 5.83
N ASP A 48 1.12 -6.76 6.34
CA ASP A 48 1.19 -6.00 7.59
C ASP A 48 1.52 -4.51 7.38
N GLU A 49 2.28 -4.16 6.33
CA GLU A 49 2.62 -2.75 6.05
C GLU A 49 1.65 -2.09 5.05
N ILE A 50 1.38 -2.76 3.92
CA ILE A 50 0.56 -2.21 2.82
C ILE A 50 -0.92 -2.51 3.01
N GLY A 51 -1.27 -3.76 3.30
CA GLY A 51 -2.65 -4.22 3.40
C GLY A 51 -3.54 -3.41 4.35
N PRO A 52 -3.16 -3.17 5.61
CA PRO A 52 -4.02 -2.46 6.57
C PRO A 52 -4.35 -1.03 6.13
N GLN A 53 -3.42 -0.34 5.47
CA GLN A 53 -3.64 1.03 5.00
C GLN A 53 -4.64 1.07 3.83
N LEU A 54 -4.56 0.12 2.91
CA LEU A 54 -5.53 0.01 1.81
C LEU A 54 -6.92 -0.35 2.34
N ARG A 55 -7.02 -1.25 3.33
CA ARG A 55 -8.31 -1.53 3.99
C ARG A 55 -8.88 -0.31 4.70
N ALA A 56 -8.05 0.48 5.38
CA ALA A 56 -8.47 1.72 6.03
C ALA A 56 -9.02 2.75 5.03
N LEU A 57 -8.54 2.72 3.79
CA LEU A 57 -9.06 3.52 2.67
C LEU A 57 -10.33 2.91 2.03
N GLY A 58 -10.85 1.79 2.54
CA GLY A 58 -12.07 1.14 2.05
C GLY A 58 -11.85 0.20 0.87
N PHE A 59 -10.61 -0.24 0.60
CA PHE A 59 -10.36 -1.25 -0.43
C PHE A 59 -10.57 -2.67 0.10
N THR A 60 -11.14 -3.52 -0.74
CA THR A 60 -11.10 -4.98 -0.60
C THR A 60 -9.79 -5.48 -1.18
N LEU A 61 -9.11 -6.39 -0.46
CA LEU A 61 -7.81 -6.92 -0.88
C LEU A 61 -7.94 -8.34 -1.41
N HIS A 62 -7.30 -8.60 -2.54
CA HIS A 62 -7.18 -9.91 -3.16
C HIS A 62 -5.70 -10.26 -3.27
N PHE A 63 -5.32 -11.40 -2.70
CA PHE A 63 -3.99 -11.98 -2.88
C PHE A 63 -4.09 -13.06 -3.94
N ILE A 64 -3.35 -12.88 -5.04
CA ILE A 64 -3.35 -13.79 -6.18
C ILE A 64 -2.00 -14.49 -6.22
N GLU A 65 -1.99 -15.82 -6.15
CA GLU A 65 -0.77 -16.60 -6.25
C GLU A 65 -0.07 -16.36 -7.60
N ASN A 66 1.24 -16.25 -7.55
CA ASN A 66 2.06 -16.10 -8.75
C ASN A 66 2.59 -17.48 -9.17
N ALA A 67 2.09 -17.99 -10.31
CA ALA A 67 2.48 -19.29 -10.84
C ALA A 67 3.98 -19.36 -11.22
N GLU A 68 4.60 -18.24 -11.57
CA GLU A 68 6.01 -18.14 -11.95
C GLU A 68 6.94 -17.91 -10.75
N ALA A 69 6.39 -17.53 -9.60
CA ALA A 69 7.16 -17.26 -8.39
C ALA A 69 6.35 -17.60 -7.13
N ALA A 70 6.51 -18.85 -6.68
CA ALA A 70 5.92 -19.33 -5.43
C ALA A 70 6.24 -18.38 -4.28
N HIS A 71 5.28 -18.21 -3.36
CA HIS A 71 5.37 -17.34 -2.18
C HIS A 71 5.46 -15.83 -2.46
N ARG A 72 5.34 -15.39 -3.72
CA ARG A 72 5.35 -13.97 -4.11
C ARG A 72 4.03 -13.56 -4.77
N PRO A 73 2.93 -13.50 -3.99
CA PRO A 73 1.62 -13.20 -4.54
C PRO A 73 1.55 -11.75 -5.03
N PHE A 74 0.64 -11.50 -5.97
CA PHE A 74 0.18 -10.16 -6.26
C PHE A 74 -0.85 -9.73 -5.21
N LEU A 75 -0.70 -8.51 -4.69
CA LEU A 75 -1.74 -7.84 -3.92
C LEU A 75 -2.51 -6.90 -4.85
N VAL A 76 -3.78 -7.23 -5.11
CA VAL A 76 -4.71 -6.38 -5.86
C VAL A 76 -5.72 -5.78 -4.90
N ALA A 77 -5.83 -4.45 -4.88
CA ALA A 77 -6.77 -3.72 -4.04
C ALA A 77 -7.87 -3.10 -4.90
N VAL A 78 -9.12 -3.40 -4.57
CA VAL A 78 -10.30 -2.98 -5.35
C VAL A 78 -11.22 -2.14 -4.48
N ARG A 79 -11.63 -0.98 -5.02
CA ARG A 79 -12.68 -0.13 -4.46
C ARG A 79 -13.52 0.41 -5.60
N ILE A 80 -14.83 0.26 -5.50
CA ILE A 80 -15.80 0.88 -6.41
C ILE A 80 -16.29 2.15 -5.71
N GLU A 81 -16.07 3.32 -6.30
CA GLU A 81 -16.45 4.59 -5.66
C GLU A 81 -17.96 4.84 -5.70
N ASP A 82 -18.61 4.48 -6.81
CA ASP A 82 -20.07 4.43 -6.92
C ASP A 82 -20.46 3.37 -7.99
N PRO A 83 -21.14 2.27 -7.61
CA PRO A 83 -21.55 1.24 -8.56
C PRO A 83 -22.65 1.67 -9.52
N ALA A 84 -23.30 2.82 -9.28
CA ALA A 84 -24.35 3.36 -10.13
C ALA A 84 -23.84 4.40 -11.14
N LEU A 85 -22.57 4.81 -11.05
CA LEU A 85 -21.95 5.66 -12.08
C LEU A 85 -21.41 4.78 -13.23
N PRO A 86 -21.53 5.23 -14.49
CA PRO A 86 -21.02 4.51 -15.65
C PRO A 86 -19.49 4.38 -15.67
#